data_AF-A0A8K0QND1-F1
#
_entry.id   AF-A0A8K0QND1-F1
#
_cell.length_a   1.000
_cell.length_b   1.000
_cell.length_c   1.000
_cell.angle_alpha   90.00
_cell.angle_beta   90.00
_cell.angle_gamma   90.00
#
_symmetry.space_group_name_H-M   'P 1'
#
loop_
_entity.id
_entity.type
_entity.pdbx_description
1 polymer ?
#
loop_
_entity_poly.entity_id
_entity_poly.type
_entity_poly.pdbx_seq_one_letter_code
_entity_poly.pdbx_strand_id
1 'polypeptide(L)'
;MCAARDKYLNAVTADLALDSEEREEALWKHRSKLVAMGSAGAHSSTKKAAQVLGVRFVTIPISEEASFSMTGAAVAQTVADLRARGLEPFYLTASLGTTDVAAVDDFAGIAEALTPTAGTAHDIWVHVDAAYAGSALLLEENQPLATPLAHFHSFNFNPHKWMLTTFDCSAVWVRSRAWLIEALSIKPHYLRNEYSDNELVTDYRDWQIPLGRRFRSLKLWFVLRSYGIRGLQAHIRSGVALGESLEAKLVSRPDLFSIFTPARFGLVTLRVAGADEAEINARTERVYEGINAAGEFYLTSTMVNGKFAVRVCTGVERVAEEHVQRLFDVLVERAGAEVDKKA
;
A
#
# COMPACT_ATOMS: atom_id res chain seq x y z
N MET A 1 6.99 3.71 10.52
CA MET A 1 7.45 2.63 11.42
C MET A 1 8.43 3.11 12.51
N CYS A 2 9.51 3.86 12.23
CA CYS A 2 10.42 4.37 13.28
C CYS A 2 9.68 5.17 14.37
N ALA A 3 8.88 6.16 13.96
CA ALA A 3 8.04 6.95 14.87
C ALA A 3 7.05 6.10 15.68
N ALA A 4 6.51 5.03 15.09
CA ALA A 4 5.61 4.13 15.79
C ALA A 4 6.32 3.35 16.91
N ARG A 5 7.54 2.87 16.63
CA ARG A 5 8.38 2.18 17.61
C ARG A 5 8.66 3.09 18.80
N ASP A 6 9.11 4.32 18.54
CA ASP A 6 9.52 5.22 19.62
C ASP A 6 8.32 5.77 20.39
N LYS A 7 7.19 6.04 19.71
CA LYS A 7 5.91 6.35 20.37
C LYS A 7 5.50 5.21 21.33
N TYR A 8 5.55 3.97 20.87
CA TYR A 8 5.18 2.80 21.68
C TYR A 8 6.11 2.67 22.90
N LEU A 9 7.43 2.66 22.65
CA LEU A 9 8.44 2.51 23.69
C LEU A 9 8.37 3.62 24.74
N ASN A 10 8.18 4.87 24.33
CA ASN A 10 8.01 5.99 25.24
C ASN A 10 6.75 5.86 26.09
N ALA A 11 5.66 5.33 25.53
CA ALA A 11 4.41 5.16 26.27
C ALA A 11 4.47 4.05 27.31
N VAL A 12 5.11 2.91 27.00
CA VAL A 12 5.23 1.77 27.94
C VAL A 12 6.33 1.95 28.99
N THR A 13 7.16 2.99 28.87
CA THR A 13 8.21 3.34 29.85
C THR A 13 8.02 4.74 30.43
N ALA A 14 6.82 5.31 30.31
CA ALA A 14 6.53 6.70 30.68
C ALA A 14 6.63 6.95 32.20
N ASP A 15 6.53 5.90 33.01
CA ASP A 15 6.68 5.90 34.46
C ASP A 15 8.15 5.94 34.92
N LEU A 16 9.10 5.68 34.03
CA LEU A 16 10.54 5.67 34.32
C LEU A 16 11.21 7.00 33.96
N ALA A 17 12.19 7.40 34.77
CA ALA A 17 12.98 8.61 34.54
C ALA A 17 13.72 8.56 33.19
N LEU A 18 13.74 9.70 32.46
CA LEU A 18 14.21 9.77 31.07
C LEU A 18 15.65 9.29 30.87
N ASP A 19 16.56 9.64 31.79
CA ASP A 19 17.99 9.36 31.68
C ASP A 19 18.44 8.27 32.67
N SER A 20 17.54 7.37 33.10
CA SER A 20 17.91 6.28 34.00
C SER A 20 18.35 5.02 33.26
N GLU A 21 19.33 4.32 33.83
CA GLU A 21 19.74 2.97 33.38
C GLU A 21 18.55 1.99 33.40
N GLU A 22 17.64 2.15 34.36
CA GLU A 22 16.42 1.35 34.45
C GLU A 22 15.52 1.51 33.21
N ARG A 23 15.34 2.75 32.74
CA ARG A 23 14.57 3.02 31.52
C ARG A 23 15.27 2.46 30.30
N GLU A 24 16.59 2.61 30.20
CA GLU A 24 17.37 2.06 29.09
C GLU A 24 17.18 0.54 28.98
N GLU A 25 17.29 -0.19 30.09
CA GLU A 25 17.10 -1.64 30.11
C GLU A 25 15.65 -2.03 29.76
N ALA A 26 14.66 -1.30 30.28
CA ALA A 26 13.25 -1.50 29.94
C ALA A 26 12.99 -1.30 28.44
N LEU A 27 13.57 -0.27 27.82
CA LEU A 27 13.47 -0.02 26.38
C LEU A 27 14.01 -1.18 25.55
N TRP A 28 15.17 -1.74 25.92
CA TRP A 28 15.74 -2.90 25.24
C TRP A 28 14.87 -4.16 25.39
N LYS A 29 14.35 -4.40 26.59
CA LYS A 29 13.44 -5.51 26.87
C LYS A 29 12.18 -5.43 26.01
N HIS A 30 11.53 -4.27 25.95
CA HIS A 30 10.35 -4.06 25.09
C HIS A 30 10.68 -4.18 23.61
N ARG A 31 11.78 -3.55 23.15
CA ARG A 31 12.22 -3.61 21.76
C ARG A 31 12.40 -5.04 21.26
N SER A 32 12.90 -5.93 22.12
CA SER A 32 13.09 -7.35 21.79
C SER A 32 11.78 -8.11 21.50
N LYS A 33 10.62 -7.58 21.92
CA LYS A 33 9.30 -8.17 21.78
C LYS A 33 8.45 -7.55 20.68
N LEU A 34 8.88 -6.43 20.10
CA LEU A 34 8.09 -5.67 19.13
C LEU A 34 7.85 -6.44 17.84
N VAL A 35 6.60 -6.39 17.38
CA VAL A 35 6.14 -7.02 16.13
C VAL A 35 5.41 -6.00 15.26
N ALA A 36 5.93 -5.80 14.05
CA ALA A 36 5.22 -5.12 12.97
C ALA A 36 4.34 -6.11 12.22
N MET A 37 3.18 -5.67 11.79
CA MET A 37 2.18 -6.47 11.10
C MET A 37 1.83 -5.85 9.75
N GLY A 38 1.42 -6.68 8.80
CA GLY A 38 0.83 -6.23 7.54
C GLY A 38 0.07 -7.36 6.87
N SER A 39 -0.88 -7.00 6.02
CA SER A 39 -1.58 -7.93 5.14
C SER A 39 -0.60 -8.80 4.33
N ALA A 40 -1.00 -10.03 3.98
CA ALA A 40 -0.29 -10.84 3.01
C ALA A 40 -0.16 -10.17 1.63
N GLY A 41 -1.07 -9.24 1.30
CA GLY A 41 -1.00 -8.39 0.11
C GLY A 41 -0.28 -7.06 0.32
N ALA A 42 0.26 -6.79 1.51
CA ALA A 42 1.00 -5.56 1.79
C ALA A 42 2.29 -5.51 0.97
N HIS A 43 2.66 -4.31 0.52
CA HIS A 43 3.87 -4.15 -0.27
C HIS A 43 5.12 -4.58 0.52
N SER A 44 6.08 -5.19 -0.19
CA SER A 44 7.32 -5.74 0.39
C SER A 44 8.13 -4.71 1.20
N SER A 45 7.93 -3.41 0.97
CA SER A 45 8.53 -2.33 1.76
C SER A 45 8.21 -2.41 3.24
N THR A 46 7.04 -2.92 3.64
CA THR A 46 6.69 -3.03 5.06
C THR A 46 7.59 -4.04 5.77
N LYS A 47 7.71 -5.25 5.22
CA LYS A 47 8.62 -6.28 5.75
C LYS A 47 10.07 -5.80 5.72
N LYS A 48 10.48 -5.14 4.63
CA LYS A 48 11.83 -4.55 4.51
C LYS A 48 12.08 -3.49 5.59
N ALA A 49 11.11 -2.64 5.89
CA ALA A 49 11.23 -1.62 6.95
C ALA A 49 11.38 -2.28 8.33
N ALA A 50 10.62 -3.34 8.62
CA ALA A 50 10.77 -4.12 9.85
C ALA A 50 12.18 -4.75 9.98
N GLN A 51 12.71 -5.30 8.88
CA GLN A 51 14.06 -5.83 8.82
C GLN A 51 15.13 -4.76 9.10
N VAL A 52 15.02 -3.60 8.45
CA VAL A 52 15.95 -2.46 8.67
C VAL A 52 15.88 -1.96 10.13
N LEU A 53 14.70 -1.99 10.74
CA LEU A 53 14.50 -1.59 12.13
C LEU A 53 14.90 -2.64 13.17
N GLY A 54 15.22 -3.87 12.74
CA GLY A 54 15.56 -4.97 13.64
C GLY A 54 14.38 -5.46 14.49
N VAL A 55 13.15 -5.37 13.98
CA VAL A 55 11.93 -5.84 14.67
C VAL A 55 11.32 -7.05 13.97
N ARG A 56 10.50 -7.82 14.68
CA ARG A 56 9.77 -8.96 14.09
C ARG A 56 8.73 -8.46 13.10
N PHE A 57 8.42 -9.28 12.11
CA PHE A 57 7.34 -9.04 11.17
C PHE A 57 6.42 -10.26 11.09
N VAL A 58 5.12 -10.03 11.14
CA VAL A 58 4.09 -11.06 10.97
C VAL A 58 3.13 -10.65 9.87
N THR A 59 2.83 -11.62 9.01
CA THR A 59 1.85 -11.47 7.95
C THR A 59 0.47 -11.86 8.46
N ILE A 60 -0.53 -11.01 8.20
CA ILE A 60 -1.94 -11.29 8.46
C ILE A 60 -2.53 -11.93 7.20
N PRO A 61 -3.18 -13.10 7.30
CA PRO A 61 -3.72 -13.82 6.15
C PRO A 61 -4.85 -13.03 5.47
N ILE A 62 -4.99 -13.25 4.16
CA ILE A 62 -6.08 -12.74 3.32
C ILE A 62 -6.71 -13.89 2.55
N SER A 63 -7.97 -13.73 2.14
CA SER A 63 -8.70 -14.76 1.42
C SER A 63 -9.43 -14.18 0.21
N GLU A 64 -9.79 -15.05 -0.73
CA GLU A 64 -10.51 -14.67 -1.96
C GLU A 64 -11.95 -14.27 -1.64
N GLU A 65 -12.58 -14.88 -0.63
CA GLU A 65 -13.92 -14.53 -0.14
C GLU A 65 -13.98 -13.09 0.39
N ALA A 66 -12.88 -12.64 1.00
CA ALA A 66 -12.70 -11.25 1.41
C ALA A 66 -12.16 -10.36 0.27
N SER A 67 -12.16 -10.82 -0.98
CA SER A 67 -11.56 -10.13 -2.13
C SER A 67 -10.12 -9.67 -1.88
N PHE A 68 -9.35 -10.53 -1.21
CA PHE A 68 -7.96 -10.31 -0.80
C PHE A 68 -7.74 -9.11 0.14
N SER A 69 -8.80 -8.66 0.81
CA SER A 69 -8.78 -7.64 1.85
C SER A 69 -8.33 -8.23 3.20
N MET A 70 -7.52 -7.48 3.95
CA MET A 70 -7.28 -7.75 5.36
C MET A 70 -8.49 -7.32 6.19
N THR A 71 -9.05 -8.25 6.96
CA THR A 71 -10.27 -8.04 7.76
C THR A 71 -9.95 -7.68 9.21
N GLY A 72 -10.87 -6.98 9.89
CA GLY A 72 -10.78 -6.71 11.32
C GLY A 72 -10.64 -7.98 12.17
N ALA A 73 -11.37 -9.04 11.83
CA ALA A 73 -11.31 -10.32 12.54
C ALA A 73 -9.91 -10.96 12.46
N ALA A 74 -9.27 -10.94 11.29
CA ALA A 74 -7.91 -11.46 11.12
C ALA A 74 -6.87 -10.63 11.92
N VAL A 75 -7.07 -9.31 12.01
CA VAL A 75 -6.25 -8.43 12.87
C VAL A 75 -6.43 -8.77 14.34
N ALA A 76 -7.68 -8.87 14.82
CA ALA A 76 -7.98 -9.18 16.22
C ALA A 76 -7.36 -10.52 16.65
N GLN A 77 -7.52 -11.56 15.82
CA GLN A 77 -6.95 -12.88 16.06
C GLN A 77 -5.41 -12.82 16.11
N THR A 78 -4.78 -12.18 15.12
CA THR A 78 -3.31 -12.06 15.08
C THR A 78 -2.76 -11.33 16.30
N VAL A 79 -3.42 -10.23 16.72
CA VAL A 79 -3.03 -9.47 17.91
C VAL A 79 -3.14 -10.33 19.17
N ALA A 80 -4.22 -11.10 19.32
CA ALA A 80 -4.41 -12.01 20.45
C ALA A 80 -3.31 -13.09 20.50
N ASP A 81 -3.01 -13.72 19.36
CA ASP A 81 -1.98 -14.77 19.27
C ASP A 81 -0.56 -14.26 19.55
N LEU A 82 -0.27 -13.01 19.17
CA LEU A 82 1.00 -12.37 19.50
C LEU A 82 1.12 -12.09 20.99
N ARG A 83 0.07 -11.54 21.59
CA ARG A 83 0.04 -11.25 23.03
C ARG A 83 0.12 -12.51 23.88
N ALA A 84 -0.56 -13.58 23.48
CA ALA A 84 -0.47 -14.89 24.15
C ALA A 84 0.97 -15.44 24.18
N ARG A 85 1.81 -15.05 23.22
CA ARG A 85 3.24 -15.40 23.16
C ARG A 85 4.15 -14.39 23.88
N GLY A 86 3.59 -13.41 24.59
CA GLY A 86 4.35 -12.35 25.24
C GLY A 86 5.02 -11.36 24.28
N LEU A 87 4.54 -11.29 23.03
CA LEU A 87 5.01 -10.35 22.02
C LEU A 87 4.15 -9.08 22.02
N GLU A 88 4.72 -8.00 21.48
CA GLU A 88 4.15 -6.65 21.55
C GLU A 88 3.88 -6.13 20.13
N PRO A 89 2.66 -6.33 19.60
CA PRO A 89 2.24 -5.70 18.35
C PRO A 89 2.26 -4.18 18.52
N PHE A 90 2.94 -3.46 17.63
CA PHE A 90 3.07 -2.00 17.73
C PHE A 90 2.76 -1.26 16.43
N TYR A 91 2.74 -1.96 15.30
CA TYR A 91 2.56 -1.36 13.97
C TYR A 91 1.76 -2.28 13.07
N LEU A 92 0.82 -1.71 12.32
CA LEU A 92 0.04 -2.37 11.29
C LEU A 92 0.09 -1.54 10.00
N THR A 93 0.41 -2.17 8.87
CA THR A 93 0.15 -1.59 7.54
C THR A 93 -1.17 -2.10 7.01
N ALA A 94 -2.10 -1.17 6.76
CA ALA A 94 -3.35 -1.41 6.05
C ALA A 94 -3.28 -0.73 4.67
N SER A 95 -3.81 -1.37 3.63
CA SER A 95 -3.58 -0.99 2.24
C SER A 95 -4.85 -0.41 1.61
N LEU A 96 -4.72 0.77 0.98
CA LEU A 96 -5.69 1.27 0.01
C LEU A 96 -5.12 1.01 -1.39
N GLY A 97 -5.45 -0.15 -1.96
CA GLY A 97 -4.92 -0.61 -3.24
C GLY A 97 -3.60 -1.36 -3.08
N THR A 98 -3.68 -2.66 -2.73
CA THR A 98 -2.52 -3.57 -2.73
C THR A 98 -1.84 -3.64 -4.10
N THR A 99 -0.58 -4.05 -4.12
CA THR A 99 0.18 -4.08 -5.38
C THR A 99 -0.37 -5.13 -6.34
N ASP A 100 -0.64 -6.34 -5.85
CA ASP A 100 -1.01 -7.46 -6.71
C ASP A 100 -2.36 -7.28 -7.39
N VAL A 101 -3.39 -6.95 -6.62
CA VAL A 101 -4.80 -6.97 -7.07
C VAL A 101 -5.58 -5.71 -6.71
N ALA A 102 -4.89 -4.64 -6.28
CA ALA A 102 -5.52 -3.40 -5.83
C ALA A 102 -6.63 -3.62 -4.77
N ALA A 103 -6.44 -4.60 -3.89
CA ALA A 103 -7.34 -4.83 -2.78
C ALA A 103 -7.36 -3.64 -1.81
N VAL A 104 -8.51 -3.41 -1.21
CA VAL A 104 -8.72 -2.39 -0.18
C VAL A 104 -9.00 -3.11 1.12
N ASP A 105 -8.17 -2.86 2.13
CA ASP A 105 -8.34 -3.45 3.45
C ASP A 105 -9.60 -2.89 4.16
N ASP A 106 -10.22 -3.70 5.01
CA ASP A 106 -11.43 -3.32 5.76
C ASP A 106 -11.08 -2.33 6.88
N PHE A 107 -10.96 -1.05 6.53
CA PHE A 107 -10.55 -0.02 7.48
C PHE A 107 -11.50 0.14 8.66
N ALA A 108 -12.81 -0.06 8.46
CA ALA A 108 -13.79 0.05 9.53
C ALA A 108 -13.62 -1.09 10.54
N GLY A 109 -13.55 -2.34 10.06
CA GLY A 109 -13.32 -3.50 10.92
C GLY A 109 -11.93 -3.47 11.58
N ILE A 110 -10.90 -2.94 10.91
CA ILE A 110 -9.57 -2.74 11.51
C ILE A 110 -9.65 -1.73 12.67
N ALA A 111 -10.33 -0.60 12.49
CA ALA A 111 -10.51 0.39 13.56
C ALA A 111 -11.27 -0.21 14.75
N GLU A 112 -12.35 -0.96 14.48
CA GLU A 112 -13.12 -1.66 15.51
C GLU A 112 -12.24 -2.64 16.29
N ALA A 113 -11.51 -3.52 15.58
CA ALA A 113 -10.63 -4.54 16.17
C ALA A 113 -9.54 -3.96 17.08
N LEU A 114 -9.09 -2.73 16.81
CA LEU A 114 -8.02 -2.07 17.56
C LEU A 114 -8.52 -1.15 18.68
N THR A 115 -9.83 -0.91 18.77
CA THR A 115 -10.49 -0.11 19.82
C THR A 115 -10.01 -0.44 21.24
N PRO A 116 -9.83 -1.71 21.65
CA PRO A 116 -9.40 -2.05 23.01
C PRO A 116 -8.01 -1.50 23.40
N THR A 117 -7.22 -1.07 22.42
CA THR A 117 -5.84 -0.59 22.61
C THR A 117 -5.66 0.88 22.26
N ALA A 118 -6.63 1.46 21.55
CA ALA A 118 -6.58 2.82 21.06
C ALA A 118 -6.39 3.81 22.23
N GLY A 119 -5.36 4.64 22.14
CA GLY A 119 -5.03 5.65 23.16
C GLY A 119 -4.38 5.11 24.45
N THR A 120 -4.17 3.79 24.57
CA THR A 120 -3.42 3.20 25.70
C THR A 120 -1.91 3.20 25.43
N ALA A 121 -1.09 2.83 26.42
CA ALA A 121 0.34 2.60 26.22
C ALA A 121 0.65 1.51 25.17
N HIS A 122 -0.31 0.61 24.91
CA HIS A 122 -0.20 -0.45 23.93
C HIS A 122 -0.95 -0.15 22.61
N ASP A 123 -1.24 1.13 22.34
CA ASP A 123 -1.85 1.59 21.09
C ASP A 123 -1.02 1.15 19.87
N ILE A 124 -1.67 0.43 18.96
CA ILE A 124 -1.04 -0.10 17.75
C ILE A 124 -1.10 0.97 16.67
N TRP A 125 0.05 1.39 16.17
CA TRP A 125 0.12 2.36 15.08
C TRP A 125 -0.44 1.77 13.79
N VAL A 126 -1.45 2.40 13.21
CA VAL A 126 -1.94 2.04 11.87
C VAL A 126 -1.40 3.02 10.84
N HIS A 127 -0.70 2.47 9.85
CA HIS A 127 -0.26 3.18 8.67
C HIS A 127 -1.08 2.72 7.46
N VAL A 128 -1.70 3.68 6.80
CA VAL A 128 -2.46 3.44 5.57
C VAL A 128 -1.52 3.62 4.39
N ASP A 129 -1.13 2.51 3.78
CA ASP A 129 -0.40 2.52 2.52
C ASP A 129 -1.38 2.68 1.36
N ALA A 130 -1.51 3.92 0.88
CA ALA A 130 -2.27 4.25 -0.32
C ALA A 130 -1.34 4.66 -1.46
N ALA A 131 -0.12 4.10 -1.54
CA ALA A 131 0.87 4.48 -2.54
C ALA A 131 0.28 4.56 -3.95
N TYR A 132 -0.48 3.56 -4.36
CA TYR A 132 -1.14 3.53 -5.68
C TYR A 132 -2.50 4.22 -5.67
N ALA A 133 -3.48 3.70 -4.93
CA ALA A 133 -4.87 4.16 -5.05
C ALA A 133 -5.18 5.44 -4.25
N GLY A 134 -4.23 5.98 -3.48
CA GLY A 134 -4.43 7.25 -2.78
C GLY A 134 -4.67 8.44 -3.72
N SER A 135 -4.15 8.40 -4.95
CA SER A 135 -4.52 9.37 -5.98
C SER A 135 -6.00 9.33 -6.33
N ALA A 136 -6.64 8.15 -6.24
CA ALA A 136 -8.06 7.99 -6.55
C ALA A 136 -8.98 8.78 -5.61
N LEU A 137 -8.51 9.17 -4.42
CA LEU A 137 -9.23 10.02 -3.47
C LEU A 137 -9.43 11.46 -3.98
N LEU A 138 -8.79 11.85 -5.10
CA LEU A 138 -9.14 13.08 -5.81
C LEU A 138 -10.55 13.00 -6.43
N LEU A 139 -11.05 11.80 -6.71
CA LEU A 139 -12.41 11.58 -7.20
C LEU A 139 -13.39 11.60 -6.02
N GLU A 140 -14.46 12.37 -6.13
CA GLU A 140 -15.47 12.51 -5.07
C GLU A 140 -16.13 11.18 -4.74
N GLU A 141 -16.37 10.36 -5.77
CA GLU A 141 -16.91 9.01 -5.67
C GLU A 141 -16.05 8.05 -4.82
N ASN A 142 -14.75 8.32 -4.66
CA ASN A 142 -13.83 7.50 -3.87
C ASN A 142 -13.52 8.06 -2.47
N GLN A 143 -13.91 9.29 -2.16
CA GLN A 143 -13.66 9.90 -0.85
C GLN A 143 -14.26 9.14 0.34
N PRO A 144 -15.40 8.44 0.23
CA PRO A 144 -15.91 7.62 1.34
C PRO A 144 -14.92 6.55 1.84
N LEU A 145 -13.98 6.09 0.98
CA LEU A 145 -12.90 5.16 1.38
C LEU A 145 -11.95 5.78 2.43
N ALA A 146 -11.86 7.12 2.47
CA ALA A 146 -10.99 7.84 3.38
C ALA A 146 -11.63 8.11 4.76
N THR A 147 -12.95 7.96 4.90
CA THR A 147 -13.67 8.27 6.15
C THR A 147 -13.10 7.54 7.37
N PRO A 148 -12.84 6.21 7.32
CA PRO A 148 -12.31 5.50 8.48
C PRO A 148 -10.85 5.87 8.81
N LEU A 149 -10.12 6.50 7.89
CA LEU A 149 -8.70 6.84 8.09
C LEU A 149 -8.51 7.89 9.20
N ALA A 150 -9.58 8.58 9.60
CA ALA A 150 -9.62 9.45 10.77
C ALA A 150 -9.31 8.73 12.09
N HIS A 151 -9.31 7.39 12.13
CA HIS A 151 -8.88 6.60 13.29
C HIS A 151 -7.38 6.25 13.29
N PHE A 152 -6.65 6.50 12.19
CA PHE A 152 -5.30 5.98 12.00
C PHE A 152 -4.21 7.04 12.13
N HIS A 153 -2.95 6.60 12.32
CA HIS A 153 -1.85 7.46 12.75
C HIS A 153 -1.14 8.12 11.57
N SER A 154 -1.12 7.46 10.41
CA SER A 154 -0.43 7.97 9.22
C SER A 154 -0.99 7.39 7.93
N PHE A 155 -0.75 8.12 6.84
CA PHE A 155 -1.21 7.81 5.50
C PHE A 155 -0.14 8.23 4.50
N ASN A 156 0.14 7.44 3.48
CA ASN A 156 0.91 7.91 2.33
C ASN A 156 0.16 7.67 1.02
N PHE A 157 0.46 8.50 0.04
CA PHE A 157 0.23 8.14 -1.36
C PHE A 157 1.40 8.63 -2.22
N ASN A 158 1.53 8.07 -3.42
CA ASN A 158 2.62 8.40 -4.32
C ASN A 158 2.10 9.17 -5.53
N PRO A 159 2.22 10.51 -5.54
CA PRO A 159 1.96 11.30 -6.75
C PRO A 159 2.67 10.77 -7.99
N HIS A 160 3.83 10.12 -7.81
CA HIS A 160 4.58 9.54 -8.93
C HIS A 160 4.00 8.26 -9.53
N LYS A 161 2.94 7.69 -8.94
CA LYS A 161 2.27 6.51 -9.50
C LYS A 161 1.17 6.91 -10.47
N TRP A 162 0.19 7.69 -10.01
CA TRP A 162 -1.03 7.94 -10.78
C TRP A 162 -1.46 9.41 -10.80
N MET A 163 -0.56 10.32 -10.42
CA MET A 163 -0.81 11.77 -10.41
C MET A 163 0.19 12.54 -11.28
N LEU A 164 0.63 11.93 -12.39
CA LEU A 164 1.45 12.54 -13.44
C LEU A 164 2.75 13.21 -12.94
N THR A 165 3.22 12.84 -11.76
CA THR A 165 4.43 13.42 -11.17
C THR A 165 5.62 12.51 -11.48
N THR A 166 6.76 13.06 -11.87
CA THR A 166 7.94 12.22 -12.15
C THR A 166 8.51 11.60 -10.87
N PHE A 167 9.15 10.43 -10.98
CA PHE A 167 9.81 9.75 -9.86
C PHE A 167 11.00 10.57 -9.31
N ASP A 168 11.28 10.64 -8.00
CA ASP A 168 10.52 10.17 -6.84
C ASP A 168 9.55 11.24 -6.31
N CYS A 169 8.30 10.89 -6.01
CA CYS A 169 7.39 11.77 -5.27
C CYS A 169 6.41 10.95 -4.43
N SER A 170 6.74 10.73 -3.15
CA SER A 170 5.87 10.07 -2.18
C SER A 170 5.59 11.05 -1.06
N ALA A 171 4.32 11.21 -0.72
CA ALA A 171 3.88 12.14 0.31
C ALA A 171 3.29 11.32 1.47
N VAL A 172 3.70 11.65 2.68
CA VAL A 172 3.23 11.01 3.91
C VAL A 172 2.64 12.08 4.83
N TRP A 173 1.49 11.76 5.39
CA TRP A 173 0.84 12.50 6.45
C TRP A 173 0.95 11.70 7.73
N VAL A 174 1.26 12.39 8.82
CA VAL A 174 1.24 11.84 10.18
C VAL A 174 0.30 12.71 11.01
N ARG A 175 -0.48 12.08 11.89
CA ARG A 175 -1.42 12.81 12.77
C ARG A 175 -0.71 13.81 13.68
N SER A 176 0.49 13.47 14.14
CA SER A 176 1.35 14.37 14.89
C SER A 176 2.77 14.36 14.34
N ARG A 177 3.27 15.54 13.98
CA ARG A 177 4.67 15.73 13.57
C ARG A 177 5.66 15.47 14.72
N ALA A 178 5.22 15.63 15.97
CA ALA A 178 6.08 15.43 17.15
C ALA A 178 6.65 14.00 17.17
N TRP A 179 5.85 13.00 16.80
CA TRP A 179 6.31 11.60 16.73
C TRP A 179 7.44 11.37 15.71
N LEU A 180 7.50 12.16 14.63
CA LEU A 180 8.63 12.08 13.70
C LEU A 180 9.87 12.74 14.31
N ILE A 181 9.70 13.93 14.88
CA ILE A 181 10.80 14.69 15.49
C ILE A 181 11.41 13.93 16.66
N GLU A 182 10.60 13.38 17.56
CA GLU A 182 11.07 12.57 18.69
C GLU A 182 11.87 11.35 18.25
N ALA A 183 11.48 10.71 17.14
CA ALA A 183 12.10 9.48 16.67
C ALA A 183 13.34 9.68 15.78
N LEU A 184 13.45 10.85 15.13
CA LEU A 184 14.45 11.10 14.09
C LEU A 184 15.39 12.26 14.41
N SER A 185 15.09 13.06 15.44
CA SER A 185 15.98 14.11 15.89
C SER A 185 17.04 13.56 16.82
N ILE A 186 18.29 13.80 16.48
CA ILE A 186 19.42 13.69 17.38
C ILE A 186 19.80 15.15 17.63
N LYS A 187 19.47 15.73 18.79
CA LYS A 187 19.83 17.13 19.10
C LYS A 187 21.16 17.18 19.88
N PRO A 188 22.33 17.20 19.23
CA PRO A 188 23.53 17.69 19.88
C PRO A 188 23.40 19.21 20.13
N HIS A 189 24.05 19.71 21.17
CA HIS A 189 23.89 21.09 21.66
C HIS A 189 24.07 22.17 20.58
N TYR A 190 24.90 21.93 19.56
CA TYR A 190 25.20 22.89 18.47
C TYR A 190 24.09 23.02 17.40
N LEU A 191 23.03 22.20 17.46
CA LEU A 191 21.88 22.26 16.55
C LEU A 191 20.62 22.84 17.22
N ARG A 192 20.71 23.31 18.47
CA ARG A 192 19.61 24.02 19.14
C ARG A 192 19.48 25.42 18.56
N ASN A 193 18.26 25.81 18.21
CA ASN A 193 17.91 27.14 17.74
C ASN A 193 16.56 27.53 18.34
N GLU A 194 16.52 28.66 19.06
CA GLU A 194 15.31 29.18 19.71
C GLU A 194 14.12 29.32 18.75
N TYR A 195 14.35 29.57 17.46
CA TYR A 195 13.26 29.69 16.47
C TYR A 195 12.58 28.35 16.13
N SER A 196 13.31 27.23 16.16
CA SER A 196 12.75 25.89 15.95
C SER A 196 12.09 25.34 17.21
N ASP A 197 12.62 25.72 18.37
CA ASP A 197 12.04 25.37 19.67
C ASP A 197 10.75 26.19 19.96
N ASN A 198 10.59 27.35 19.32
CA ASN A 198 9.38 28.21 19.35
C ASN A 198 8.41 27.99 18.16
N GLU A 199 8.54 26.89 17.42
CA GLU A 199 7.65 26.50 16.29
C GLU A 199 7.51 27.49 15.11
N LEU A 200 8.35 28.52 15.01
CA LEU A 200 8.23 29.58 13.99
C LEU A 200 8.65 29.12 12.58
N VAL A 201 9.45 28.04 12.47
CA VAL A 201 9.95 27.49 11.20
C VAL A 201 9.96 25.95 11.25
N THR A 202 9.51 25.29 10.17
CA THR A 202 9.58 23.84 10.03
C THR A 202 10.93 23.41 9.46
N ASP A 203 11.76 22.76 10.27
CA ASP A 203 12.94 22.04 9.75
C ASP A 203 12.53 20.62 9.36
N TYR A 204 12.46 20.38 8.06
CA TYR A 204 12.07 19.06 7.57
C TYR A 204 13.11 17.98 7.90
N ARG A 205 14.38 18.29 8.22
CA ARG A 205 15.42 17.26 8.42
C ARG A 205 15.01 16.20 9.44
N ASP A 206 14.29 16.61 10.49
CA ASP A 206 13.80 15.74 11.56
C ASP A 206 12.52 14.95 11.16
N TRP A 207 12.09 15.04 9.90
CA TRP A 207 10.93 14.31 9.35
C TRP A 207 11.33 13.21 8.37
N GLN A 208 12.63 12.94 8.23
CA GLN A 208 13.14 11.88 7.34
C GLN A 208 14.43 11.27 7.90
N ILE A 209 14.87 10.16 7.32
CA ILE A 209 16.12 9.49 7.73
C ILE A 209 17.37 10.28 7.29
N PRO A 210 17.50 10.76 6.04
CA PRO A 210 18.70 11.51 5.62
C PRO A 210 18.71 12.94 6.13
N LEU A 211 19.88 13.55 6.31
CA LEU A 211 19.99 14.97 6.64
C LEU A 211 19.52 15.87 5.48
N GLY A 212 20.12 15.71 4.30
CA GLY A 212 19.82 16.51 3.11
C GLY A 212 18.59 16.03 2.33
N ARG A 213 17.97 16.93 1.56
CA ARG A 213 16.89 16.60 0.62
C ARG A 213 16.92 17.47 -0.63
N ARG A 214 16.41 16.93 -1.73
CA ARG A 214 16.11 17.69 -2.95
C ARG A 214 14.92 18.61 -2.74
N PHE A 215 14.72 19.58 -3.64
CA PHE A 215 13.50 20.39 -3.70
C PHE A 215 12.33 19.57 -4.30
N ARG A 216 11.87 18.55 -3.56
CA ARG A 216 10.89 17.55 -4.03
C ARG A 216 9.51 18.15 -4.34
N SER A 217 9.11 19.19 -3.62
CA SER A 217 7.77 19.79 -3.77
C SER A 217 7.59 20.62 -5.04
N LEU A 218 8.67 21.11 -5.66
CA LEU A 218 8.57 21.99 -6.84
C LEU A 218 7.82 21.33 -8.00
N LYS A 219 8.17 20.09 -8.35
CA LYS A 219 7.51 19.35 -9.44
C LYS A 219 6.05 19.06 -9.13
N LEU A 220 5.74 18.68 -7.89
CA LEU A 220 4.37 18.41 -7.46
C LEU A 220 3.53 19.68 -7.55
N TRP A 221 4.08 20.80 -7.12
CA TRP A 221 3.43 22.11 -7.21
C TRP A 221 3.11 22.49 -8.66
N PHE A 222 4.04 22.31 -9.59
CA PHE A 222 3.78 22.56 -11.02
C PHE A 222 2.74 21.61 -11.61
N VAL A 223 2.73 20.33 -11.23
CA VAL A 223 1.67 19.39 -11.65
C VAL A 223 0.30 19.89 -11.20
N LEU A 224 0.16 20.21 -9.89
CA LEU A 224 -1.10 20.72 -9.34
C LEU A 224 -1.56 22.02 -10.02
N ARG A 225 -0.62 22.93 -10.29
CA ARG A 225 -0.89 24.23 -10.94
C ARG A 225 -1.22 24.12 -12.43
N SER A 226 -0.61 23.17 -13.13
CA SER A 226 -0.74 23.04 -14.60
C SER A 226 -1.99 22.26 -14.99
N TYR A 227 -2.23 21.13 -14.34
CA TYR A 227 -3.41 20.30 -14.64
C TYR A 227 -4.66 20.76 -13.88
N GLY A 228 -4.47 21.34 -12.69
CA GLY A 228 -5.57 21.64 -11.77
C GLY A 228 -6.26 20.37 -11.25
N ILE A 229 -7.16 20.55 -10.27
CA ILE A 229 -7.91 19.42 -9.68
C ILE A 229 -8.74 18.71 -10.76
N ARG A 230 -9.45 19.47 -11.61
CA ARG A 230 -10.30 18.89 -12.68
C ARG A 230 -9.51 18.07 -13.70
N GLY A 231 -8.32 18.53 -14.11
CA GLY A 231 -7.49 17.79 -15.06
C GLY A 231 -6.96 16.47 -14.47
N LEU A 232 -6.55 16.50 -13.20
CA LEU A 232 -6.12 15.29 -12.49
C LEU A 232 -7.28 14.31 -12.27
N GLN A 233 -8.46 14.80 -11.89
CA GLN A 233 -9.66 13.98 -11.78
C GLN A 233 -10.04 13.34 -13.12
N ALA A 234 -9.98 14.11 -14.23
CA ALA A 234 -10.25 13.59 -15.57
C ALA A 234 -9.26 12.48 -15.95
N HIS A 235 -7.95 12.67 -15.69
CA HIS A 235 -6.94 11.65 -15.94
C HIS A 235 -7.20 10.35 -15.16
N ILE A 236 -7.49 10.46 -13.85
CA ILE A 236 -7.75 9.28 -13.01
C ILE A 236 -9.03 8.57 -13.45
N ARG A 237 -10.12 9.32 -13.68
CA ARG A 237 -11.40 8.76 -14.12
C ARG A 237 -11.28 8.07 -15.49
N SER A 238 -10.49 8.62 -16.41
CA SER A 238 -10.19 7.97 -17.68
C SER A 238 -9.47 6.63 -17.47
N GLY A 239 -8.47 6.58 -16.58
CA GLY A 239 -7.79 5.32 -16.24
C GLY A 239 -8.75 4.26 -15.67
N VAL A 240 -9.65 4.67 -14.78
CA VAL A 240 -10.71 3.78 -14.23
C VAL A 240 -11.61 3.24 -15.35
N ALA A 241 -12.15 4.13 -16.18
CA ALA A 241 -13.06 3.76 -17.27
C ALA A 241 -12.39 2.81 -18.29
N LEU A 242 -11.11 2.98 -18.58
CA LEU A 242 -10.34 2.08 -19.44
C LEU A 242 -10.15 0.69 -18.79
N GLY A 243 -9.99 0.63 -17.47
CA GLY A 243 -9.94 -0.63 -16.73
C GLY A 243 -11.28 -1.37 -16.79
N GLU A 244 -12.38 -0.67 -16.51
CA GLU A 244 -13.75 -1.21 -16.61
C GLU A 244 -14.09 -1.66 -18.05
N SER A 245 -13.64 -0.90 -19.05
CA SER A 245 -13.76 -1.24 -20.47
C SER A 245 -13.05 -2.55 -20.82
N LEU A 246 -11.82 -2.76 -20.32
CA LEU A 246 -11.08 -4.01 -20.51
C LEU A 246 -11.76 -5.18 -19.79
N GLU A 247 -12.22 -5.00 -18.55
CA GLU A 247 -12.95 -6.03 -17.82
C GLU A 247 -14.21 -6.46 -18.58
N ALA A 248 -15.02 -5.52 -19.05
CA ALA A 248 -16.24 -5.82 -19.80
C ALA A 248 -15.94 -6.64 -21.08
N LYS A 249 -14.86 -6.32 -21.79
CA LYS A 249 -14.40 -7.09 -22.95
C LYS A 249 -13.97 -8.50 -22.57
N LEU A 250 -13.20 -8.67 -21.50
CA LEU A 250 -12.77 -9.98 -21.00
C LEU A 250 -13.97 -10.85 -20.58
N VAL A 251 -14.95 -10.27 -19.88
CA VAL A 251 -16.19 -10.94 -19.47
C VAL A 251 -17.03 -11.39 -20.67
N SER A 252 -16.92 -10.72 -21.84
CA SER A 252 -17.59 -11.15 -23.07
C SER A 252 -17.04 -12.45 -23.68
N ARG A 253 -15.87 -12.92 -23.22
CA ARG A 253 -15.20 -14.15 -23.68
C ARG A 253 -14.92 -15.11 -22.52
N PRO A 254 -15.97 -15.60 -21.84
CA PRO A 254 -15.82 -16.52 -20.70
C PRO A 254 -15.25 -17.89 -21.13
N ASP A 255 -15.29 -18.19 -22.43
CA ASP A 255 -14.62 -19.35 -23.03
C ASP A 255 -13.08 -19.25 -23.00
N LEU A 256 -12.54 -18.02 -22.92
CA LEU A 256 -11.10 -17.77 -22.89
C LEU A 256 -10.60 -17.20 -21.57
N PHE A 257 -11.40 -16.42 -20.86
CA PHE A 257 -10.93 -15.64 -19.72
C PHE A 257 -11.80 -15.80 -18.49
N SER A 258 -11.15 -15.65 -17.33
CA SER A 258 -11.81 -15.36 -16.07
C SER A 258 -11.16 -14.14 -15.42
N ILE A 259 -11.99 -13.30 -14.80
CA ILE A 259 -11.52 -12.16 -14.01
C ILE A 259 -11.01 -12.70 -12.68
N PHE A 260 -9.75 -12.41 -12.34
CA PHE A 260 -9.18 -12.87 -11.07
C PHE A 260 -9.65 -12.01 -9.91
N THR A 261 -9.60 -10.69 -10.08
CA THR A 261 -10.30 -9.72 -9.24
C THR A 261 -10.95 -8.67 -10.12
N PRO A 262 -12.16 -8.19 -9.79
CA PRO A 262 -12.81 -7.10 -10.51
C PRO A 262 -11.88 -5.90 -10.67
N ALA A 263 -12.08 -5.11 -11.73
CA ALA A 263 -11.34 -3.89 -11.95
C ALA A 263 -11.49 -3.01 -10.71
N ARG A 264 -10.34 -2.66 -10.13
CA ARG A 264 -10.27 -1.76 -8.98
C ARG A 264 -9.34 -0.64 -9.36
N PHE A 265 -9.89 0.57 -9.38
CA PHE A 265 -9.17 1.74 -9.88
C PHE A 265 -8.73 1.51 -11.34
N GLY A 266 -7.49 1.83 -11.70
CA GLY A 266 -6.93 1.52 -13.03
C GLY A 266 -6.18 0.19 -13.11
N LEU A 267 -6.58 -0.85 -12.37
CA LEU A 267 -5.95 -2.18 -12.41
C LEU A 267 -6.99 -3.27 -12.69
N VAL A 268 -6.73 -4.09 -13.72
CA VAL A 268 -7.49 -5.29 -14.07
C VAL A 268 -6.59 -6.50 -13.89
N THR A 269 -7.11 -7.57 -13.29
CA THR A 269 -6.40 -8.84 -13.19
C THR A 269 -7.19 -9.97 -13.84
N LEU A 270 -6.53 -10.73 -14.70
CA LEU A 270 -7.18 -11.73 -15.55
C LEU A 270 -6.39 -13.04 -15.58
N ARG A 271 -7.11 -14.12 -15.88
CA ARG A 271 -6.58 -15.47 -16.08
C ARG A 271 -7.18 -16.07 -17.35
N VAL A 272 -6.48 -17.05 -17.91
CA VAL A 272 -6.92 -17.80 -19.09
C VAL A 272 -7.63 -19.07 -18.65
N ALA A 273 -8.78 -19.36 -19.25
CA ALA A 273 -9.60 -20.52 -18.94
C ALA A 273 -8.85 -21.85 -19.14
N GLY A 274 -9.12 -22.80 -18.26
CA GLY A 274 -8.53 -24.14 -18.23
C GLY A 274 -9.37 -25.09 -17.37
N ALA A 275 -9.11 -26.40 -17.45
CA ALA A 275 -9.92 -27.39 -16.76
C ALA A 275 -9.66 -27.46 -15.24
N ASP A 276 -8.44 -27.11 -14.82
CA ASP A 276 -8.01 -27.08 -13.42
C ASP A 276 -7.02 -25.94 -13.15
N GLU A 277 -6.69 -25.70 -11.88
CA GLU A 277 -5.82 -24.60 -11.46
C GLU A 277 -4.39 -24.69 -12.03
N ALA A 278 -3.85 -25.91 -12.22
CA ALA A 278 -2.51 -26.08 -12.78
C ALA A 278 -2.49 -25.68 -14.25
N GLU A 279 -3.52 -26.08 -15.01
CA GLU A 279 -3.70 -25.69 -16.39
C GLU A 279 -3.98 -24.19 -16.55
N ILE A 280 -4.86 -23.62 -15.72
CA ILE A 280 -5.16 -22.17 -15.73
C ILE A 280 -3.88 -21.37 -15.51
N ASN A 281 -3.08 -21.73 -14.51
CA ASN A 281 -1.81 -21.07 -14.24
C ASN A 281 -0.86 -21.16 -15.44
N ALA A 282 -0.65 -22.36 -15.97
CA ALA A 282 0.29 -22.59 -17.07
C ALA A 282 -0.14 -21.89 -18.37
N ARG A 283 -1.45 -21.88 -18.70
CA ARG A 283 -1.98 -21.15 -19.86
C ARG A 283 -1.82 -19.65 -19.68
N THR A 284 -2.18 -19.13 -18.51
CA THR A 284 -2.07 -17.70 -18.19
C THR A 284 -0.63 -17.23 -18.28
N GLU A 285 0.33 -18.02 -17.77
CA GLU A 285 1.76 -17.72 -17.85
C GLU A 285 2.28 -17.72 -19.29
N ARG A 286 1.91 -18.71 -20.13
CA ARG A 286 2.34 -18.72 -21.53
C ARG A 286 1.77 -17.56 -22.35
N VAL A 287 0.50 -17.19 -22.12
CA VAL A 287 -0.09 -16.01 -22.77
C VAL A 287 0.63 -14.74 -22.33
N TYR A 288 0.92 -14.60 -21.03
CA TYR A 288 1.70 -13.50 -20.46
C TYR A 288 3.08 -13.35 -21.11
N GLU A 289 3.85 -14.45 -21.15
CA GLU A 289 5.18 -14.47 -21.74
C GLU A 289 5.14 -14.17 -23.24
N GLY A 290 4.18 -14.76 -23.96
CA GLY A 290 4.00 -14.55 -25.39
C GLY A 290 3.68 -13.10 -25.75
N ILE A 291 2.89 -12.40 -24.94
CA ILE A 291 2.58 -10.97 -25.13
C ILE A 291 3.85 -10.13 -24.92
N ASN A 292 4.57 -10.34 -23.81
CA ASN A 292 5.79 -9.58 -23.53
C ASN A 292 6.91 -9.85 -24.54
N ALA A 293 7.05 -11.09 -25.02
CA ALA A 293 8.04 -11.47 -26.04
C ALA A 293 7.78 -10.81 -27.40
N ALA A 294 6.51 -10.55 -27.73
CA ALA A 294 6.14 -9.86 -28.97
C ALA A 294 6.52 -8.36 -28.94
N GLY A 295 6.69 -7.77 -27.75
CA GLY A 295 7.17 -6.40 -27.56
C GLY A 295 6.16 -5.28 -27.87
N GLU A 296 4.93 -5.62 -28.30
CA GLU A 296 3.86 -4.63 -28.53
C GLU A 296 3.31 -4.06 -27.21
N PHE A 297 3.19 -4.91 -26.18
CA PHE A 297 2.73 -4.52 -24.86
C PHE A 297 3.72 -5.00 -23.79
N TYR A 298 3.83 -4.22 -22.71
CA TYR A 298 4.50 -4.65 -21.50
C TYR A 298 3.48 -4.87 -20.38
N LEU A 299 3.31 -6.13 -19.99
CA LEU A 299 2.43 -6.53 -18.90
C LEU A 299 3.25 -7.04 -17.72
N THR A 300 2.65 -7.02 -16.54
CA THR A 300 3.21 -7.66 -15.35
C THR A 300 2.29 -8.78 -14.88
N SER A 301 2.82 -9.70 -14.07
CA SER A 301 2.05 -10.79 -13.47
C SER A 301 2.07 -10.70 -11.95
N THR A 302 1.25 -11.52 -11.30
CA THR A 302 1.31 -11.79 -9.87
C THR A 302 0.95 -13.24 -9.57
N MET A 303 1.26 -13.67 -8.35
CA MET A 303 0.89 -14.94 -7.77
C MET A 303 0.28 -14.68 -6.40
N VAL A 304 -1.02 -14.91 -6.24
CA VAL A 304 -1.73 -14.74 -4.97
C VAL A 304 -2.39 -16.06 -4.60
N ASN A 305 -2.10 -16.59 -3.41
CA ASN A 305 -2.62 -17.87 -2.93
C ASN A 305 -2.44 -19.04 -3.95
N GLY A 306 -1.32 -19.06 -4.67
CA GLY A 306 -1.01 -20.09 -5.68
C GLY A 306 -1.71 -19.92 -7.03
N LYS A 307 -2.45 -18.82 -7.23
CA LYS A 307 -3.11 -18.47 -8.50
C LYS A 307 -2.28 -17.42 -9.24
N PHE A 308 -1.76 -17.79 -10.41
CA PHE A 308 -1.07 -16.87 -11.31
C PHE A 308 -2.09 -16.04 -12.08
N ALA A 309 -1.87 -14.73 -12.17
CA ALA A 309 -2.71 -13.80 -12.90
C ALA A 309 -1.90 -12.73 -13.64
N VAL A 310 -2.41 -12.29 -14.79
CA VAL A 310 -1.88 -11.14 -15.53
C VAL A 310 -2.46 -9.85 -14.95
N ARG A 311 -1.63 -8.83 -14.83
CA ARG A 311 -1.97 -7.50 -14.30
C ARG A 311 -1.86 -6.47 -15.42
N VAL A 312 -2.97 -5.79 -15.70
CA VAL A 312 -3.03 -4.70 -16.68
C VAL A 312 -3.36 -3.40 -15.95
N CYS A 313 -2.43 -2.44 -15.99
CA CYS A 313 -2.63 -1.11 -15.41
C CYS A 313 -2.94 -0.08 -16.51
N THR A 314 -4.12 0.53 -16.43
CA THR A 314 -4.64 1.48 -17.42
C THR A 314 -4.37 2.94 -17.04
N GLY A 315 -3.67 3.19 -15.93
CA GLY A 315 -3.39 4.53 -15.39
C GLY A 315 -2.28 5.31 -16.09
N VAL A 316 -1.85 4.90 -17.27
CA VAL A 316 -0.75 5.56 -18.02
C VAL A 316 -1.30 6.69 -18.88
N GLU A 317 -0.65 7.86 -18.88
CA GLU A 317 -1.15 9.10 -19.49
C GLU A 317 -1.58 9.00 -20.95
N ARG A 318 -0.88 8.19 -21.76
CA ARG A 318 -1.15 8.04 -23.20
C ARG A 318 -2.07 6.88 -23.56
N VAL A 319 -2.45 6.05 -22.59
CA VAL A 319 -3.33 4.91 -22.87
C VAL A 319 -4.71 5.45 -23.20
N ALA A 320 -5.32 4.85 -24.21
CA ALA A 320 -6.61 5.22 -24.76
C ALA A 320 -7.38 3.94 -25.12
N GLU A 321 -8.67 4.08 -25.43
CA GLU A 321 -9.54 2.93 -25.70
C GLU A 321 -9.05 2.08 -26.88
N GLU A 322 -8.46 2.69 -27.91
CA GLU A 322 -7.85 1.95 -29.04
C GLU A 322 -6.72 1.01 -28.59
N HIS A 323 -5.93 1.41 -27.60
CA HIS A 323 -4.88 0.58 -27.03
C HIS A 323 -5.46 -0.56 -26.17
N VAL A 324 -6.55 -0.29 -25.45
CA VAL A 324 -7.28 -1.31 -24.68
C VAL A 324 -7.92 -2.34 -25.60
N GLN A 325 -8.56 -1.89 -26.68
CA GLN A 325 -9.12 -2.78 -27.71
C GLN A 325 -8.02 -3.62 -28.35
N ARG A 326 -6.90 -3.00 -28.76
CA ARG A 326 -5.79 -3.74 -29.36
C ARG A 326 -5.19 -4.78 -28.42
N LEU A 327 -5.03 -4.45 -27.13
CA LEU A 327 -4.58 -5.41 -26.13
C LEU A 327 -5.56 -6.57 -25.98
N PHE A 328 -6.86 -6.29 -25.96
CA PHE A 328 -7.90 -7.33 -25.90
C PHE A 328 -7.84 -8.27 -27.12
N ASP A 329 -7.67 -7.72 -28.33
CA ASP A 329 -7.56 -8.53 -29.55
C ASP A 329 -6.35 -9.47 -29.49
N VAL A 330 -5.19 -8.97 -29.03
CA VAL A 330 -3.97 -9.77 -28.83
C VAL A 330 -4.17 -10.83 -27.76
N LEU A 331 -4.85 -10.50 -26.66
CA LEU A 331 -5.19 -11.47 -25.61
C LEU A 331 -6.06 -12.60 -26.18
N VAL A 332 -7.10 -12.27 -26.96
CA VAL A 332 -8.00 -13.24 -27.58
C VAL A 332 -7.24 -14.16 -28.54
N GLU A 333 -6.39 -13.60 -29.41
CA GLU A 333 -5.58 -14.39 -30.35
C GLU A 333 -4.67 -15.39 -29.61
N ARG A 334 -3.93 -14.90 -28.60
CA ARG A 334 -2.97 -15.72 -27.84
C ARG A 334 -3.68 -16.77 -26.98
N ALA A 335 -4.76 -16.39 -26.30
CA ALA A 335 -5.53 -17.31 -25.47
C ALA A 335 -6.22 -18.37 -26.32
N GLY A 336 -6.85 -18.00 -27.45
CA GLY A 336 -7.45 -18.95 -28.38
C GLY A 336 -6.46 -20.01 -28.85
N ALA A 337 -5.26 -19.58 -29.26
CA ALA A 337 -4.19 -20.50 -29.67
C ALA A 337 -3.73 -21.47 -28.55
N GLU A 338 -3.91 -21.12 -27.28
CA GLU A 338 -3.60 -22.00 -26.14
C GLU A 338 -4.76 -22.92 -25.77
N VAL A 339 -6.00 -22.47 -25.91
CA VAL A 339 -7.20 -23.28 -25.65
C VAL A 339 -7.37 -24.35 -26.73
N ASP A 340 -7.14 -24.00 -28.00
CA ASP A 340 -7.35 -24.89 -29.16
C ASP A 340 -6.30 -26.00 -29.28
N LYS A 341 -5.11 -25.85 -28.68
CA LYS A 341 -4.04 -26.88 -28.71
C LYS A 341 -4.40 -28.21 -28.02
N LYS A 342 -5.53 -28.27 -27.32
CA LYS A 342 -6.02 -29.46 -26.60
C LYS A 342 -7.40 -29.96 -27.06
N ALA A 343 -8.01 -29.32 -28.07
CA ALA A 343 -9.20 -29.86 -28.73
C ALA A 343 -8.81 -30.88 -29.81
#